data_AF-A0A846SPX0-F1
#
_entry.id   AF-A0A846SPX0-F1
#
_cell.length_a   1.000
_cell.length_b   1.000
_cell.length_c   1.000
_cell.angle_alpha   90.00
_cell.angle_beta   90.00
_cell.angle_gamma   90.00
#
_symmetry.space_group_name_H-M   'P 1'
#
loop_
_entity.id
_entity.type
_entity.pdbx_description
1 polymer ?
#
loop_
_entity_poly.entity_id
_entity_poly.type
_entity_poly.pdbx_seq_one_letter_code
_entity_poly.pdbx_strand_id
1 'polypeptide(L)'
;MMRIKEPAAKLGYVVAVAIGLTLTTVPLAAVNLDLGFAWGVLALVAAVVVAARTFRGAGESDAPRPWWKMTSTRGSGILLAALFFIQGVTTSVGVFTLSNPPLALVGAVVALTLSAFSLNSAIRTRPVPASA
;
A
#
# COMPACT_ATOMS: atom_id res chain seq x y z
N MET A 1 4.35 16.38 -12.79
CA MET A 1 4.63 15.15 -12.01
C MET A 1 4.84 13.99 -12.98
N MET A 2 5.89 13.19 -12.79
CA MET A 2 6.18 12.00 -13.59
C MET A 2 5.07 10.94 -13.45
N ARG A 3 4.72 10.26 -14.55
CA ARG A 3 3.68 9.21 -14.61
C ARG A 3 4.31 7.89 -15.07
N ILE A 4 4.03 6.81 -14.35
CA ILE A 4 4.61 5.50 -14.61
C ILE A 4 3.54 4.61 -15.23
N LYS A 5 3.68 4.34 -16.54
CA LYS A 5 2.76 3.50 -17.32
C LYS A 5 3.33 2.11 -17.54
N GLU A 6 4.63 2.01 -17.81
CA GLU A 6 5.33 0.77 -18.11
C GLU A 6 5.27 -0.23 -16.93
N PRO A 7 4.92 -1.51 -17.20
CA PRO A 7 4.90 -2.55 -16.17
C PRO A 7 6.27 -2.74 -15.49
N ALA A 8 7.36 -2.71 -16.25
CA ALA A 8 8.71 -2.88 -15.74
C ALA A 8 9.08 -1.79 -14.72
N ALA A 9 8.75 -0.53 -15.01
CA ALA A 9 9.00 0.59 -14.09
C ALA A 9 8.15 0.50 -12.81
N LYS A 10 6.90 0.03 -12.90
CA LYS A 10 6.07 -0.24 -11.71
C LYS A 10 6.66 -1.34 -10.85
N LEU A 11 7.12 -2.43 -11.47
CA LEU A 11 7.79 -3.53 -10.78
C LEU A 11 9.08 -3.05 -10.12
N GLY A 12 9.91 -2.30 -10.86
CA GLY A 12 11.15 -1.71 -10.33
C GLY A 12 10.90 -0.83 -9.11
N TYR A 13 9.84 -0.01 -9.13
CA TYR A 13 9.42 0.75 -7.97
C TYR A 13 9.05 -0.13 -6.78
N VAL A 14 8.23 -1.18 -6.99
CA VAL A 14 7.84 -2.10 -5.89
C VAL A 14 9.05 -2.80 -5.29
N VAL A 15 9.98 -3.27 -6.13
CA VAL A 15 11.23 -3.90 -5.68
C VAL A 15 12.11 -2.91 -4.92
N ALA A 16 12.28 -1.69 -5.44
CA ALA A 16 13.07 -0.65 -4.78
C ALA A 16 12.46 -0.26 -3.41
N VAL A 17 11.14 -0.15 -3.32
CA VAL A 17 10.42 0.09 -2.06
C VAL A 17 10.63 -1.08 -1.10
N ALA A 18 10.51 -2.33 -1.55
CA ALA A 18 10.71 -3.50 -0.68
C ALA A 18 12.14 -3.56 -0.11
N ILE A 19 13.15 -3.32 -0.95
CA ILE A 19 14.55 -3.27 -0.55
C ILE A 19 14.78 -2.08 0.40
N GLY A 20 14.32 -0.89 0.02
CA GLY A 20 14.49 0.34 0.82
C GLY A 20 13.82 0.27 2.18
N LEU A 21 12.61 -0.30 2.27
CA LEU A 21 11.96 -0.59 3.54
C LEU A 21 12.84 -1.53 4.36
N THR A 22 13.25 -2.67 3.83
CA THR A 22 14.06 -3.65 4.57
C THR A 22 15.38 -3.05 5.07
N LEU A 23 16.10 -2.32 4.22
CA LEU A 23 17.38 -1.70 4.54
C LEU A 23 17.26 -0.55 5.55
N THR A 24 16.07 0.00 5.76
CA THR A 24 15.85 1.07 6.75
C THR A 24 15.18 0.54 8.01
N THR A 25 14.08 -0.19 7.90
CA THR A 25 13.34 -0.71 9.05
C THR A 25 14.16 -1.67 9.90
N VAL A 26 14.96 -2.56 9.30
CA VAL A 26 15.72 -3.56 10.06
C VAL A 26 16.81 -2.90 10.94
N PRO A 27 17.68 -2.01 10.41
CA PRO A 27 18.63 -1.31 11.27
C PRO A 27 17.96 -0.42 12.33
N LEU A 28 16.87 0.27 11.98
CA LEU A 28 16.11 1.09 12.93
C LEU A 28 15.51 0.22 14.05
N ALA A 29 14.96 -0.94 13.71
CA ALA A 29 14.42 -1.90 14.67
C ALA A 29 15.50 -2.51 15.58
N ALA A 30 16.72 -2.69 15.07
CA ALA A 30 17.86 -3.15 15.85
C ALA A 30 18.29 -2.14 16.93
N VAL A 31 18.10 -0.84 16.69
CA VAL A 31 18.33 0.22 17.69
C VAL A 31 17.14 0.34 18.63
N ASN A 32 15.93 0.39 18.06
CA ASN A 32 14.69 0.50 18.81
C ASN A 32 13.54 -0.09 17.97
N LEU A 33 12.91 -1.16 18.49
CA LEU A 33 11.86 -1.89 17.79
C LEU A 33 10.67 -0.98 17.41
N ASP A 34 10.25 -0.10 18.32
CA ASP A 34 9.13 0.83 18.10
C ASP A 34 9.46 1.84 17.00
N LEU A 35 10.70 2.32 16.96
CA LEU A 35 11.16 3.25 15.92
C LEU A 35 11.18 2.59 14.54
N GLY A 36 11.71 1.37 14.45
CA GLY A 36 11.70 0.59 13.21
C GLY A 36 10.28 0.29 12.72
N PHE A 37 9.38 -0.05 13.65
CA PHE A 37 7.98 -0.28 13.34
C PHE A 37 7.27 0.99 12.86
N ALA A 38 7.40 2.10 13.61
CA ALA A 38 6.79 3.38 13.25
C ALA A 38 7.28 3.88 11.88
N TRP A 39 8.60 3.77 11.63
CA TRP A 39 9.17 4.09 10.32
C TRP A 39 8.60 3.18 9.22
N GLY A 40 8.50 1.87 9.46
CA GLY A 40 7.95 0.93 8.50
C GLY A 40 6.51 1.27 8.09
N VAL A 41 5.66 1.61 9.06
CA VAL A 41 4.28 2.06 8.80
C VAL A 41 4.27 3.34 7.96
N LEU A 42 5.03 4.36 8.35
CA LEU A 42 5.11 5.63 7.63
C LEU A 42 5.63 5.47 6.20
N ALA A 43 6.72 4.72 6.03
CA ALA A 43 7.33 4.46 4.73
C ALA A 43 6.39 3.68 3.80
N LEU A 44 5.66 2.69 4.34
CA LEU A 44 4.67 1.93 3.58
C LEU A 44 3.53 2.83 3.09
N VAL A 45 2.96 3.67 3.97
CA VAL A 45 1.90 4.62 3.59
C VAL A 45 2.40 5.58 2.51
N ALA A 46 3.58 6.17 2.70
CA ALA A 46 4.18 7.06 1.72
C ALA A 46 4.38 6.36 0.36
N ALA A 47 4.88 5.13 0.37
CA ALA A 47 5.09 4.35 -0.84
C ALA A 47 3.77 4.02 -1.57
N VAL A 48 2.72 3.67 -0.83
CA VAL A 48 1.39 3.42 -1.40
C VAL A 48 0.79 4.68 -1.99
N VAL A 49 0.91 5.82 -1.30
CA VAL A 49 0.42 7.11 -1.79
C VAL A 49 1.16 7.51 -3.07
N VAL A 50 2.49 7.40 -3.10
CA VAL A 50 3.28 7.69 -4.30
C VAL A 50 2.86 6.78 -5.46
N ALA A 51 2.72 5.47 -5.24
CA ALA A 51 2.26 4.53 -6.25
C ALA A 51 0.86 4.89 -6.78
N ALA A 52 -0.11 5.13 -5.89
CA ALA A 52 -1.49 5.46 -6.24
C ALA A 52 -1.60 6.75 -7.08
N ARG A 53 -0.70 7.72 -6.86
CA ARG A 53 -0.70 9.01 -7.56
C ARG A 53 0.11 9.02 -8.84
N THR A 54 1.15 8.21 -8.94
CA THR A 54 2.07 8.18 -10.09
C THR A 54 1.77 7.08 -11.10
N PHE A 55 1.27 5.92 -10.66
CA PHE A 55 1.01 4.79 -11.55
C PHE A 55 -0.25 5.04 -12.38
N ARG A 56 -0.21 4.62 -13.64
CA ARG A 56 -1.35 4.72 -14.58
C ARG A 56 -1.58 3.41 -15.33
N GLY A 57 -2.85 3.04 -15.52
CA GLY A 57 -3.24 1.87 -16.31
C GLY A 57 -3.08 2.10 -17.80
N ALA A 58 -3.15 1.01 -18.58
CA ALA A 58 -3.21 1.11 -20.05
C ALA A 58 -4.47 1.88 -20.46
N GLY A 59 -4.31 2.88 -21.33
CA GLY A 59 -5.42 3.74 -21.79
C GLY A 59 -5.96 4.72 -20.74
N GLU A 60 -5.36 4.83 -19.56
CA GLU A 60 -5.80 5.77 -18.54
C GLU A 60 -5.23 7.18 -18.77
N SER A 61 -6.09 8.19 -18.67
CA SER A 61 -5.71 9.60 -18.79
C SER A 61 -4.67 10.02 -17.73
N ASP A 62 -3.81 10.97 -18.13
CA ASP A 62 -2.82 11.58 -17.24
C ASP A 62 -3.39 12.65 -16.30
N ALA A 63 -4.69 12.96 -16.45
CA ALA A 63 -5.43 13.87 -15.59
C ALA A 63 -5.34 13.46 -14.10
N PRO A 64 -5.56 14.41 -13.17
CA PRO A 64 -5.63 14.10 -11.75
C PRO A 64 -6.68 13.03 -11.46
N ARG A 65 -6.27 11.92 -10.83
CA ARG A 65 -7.21 10.89 -10.38
C ARG A 65 -8.05 11.43 -9.22
N PRO A 66 -9.35 11.11 -9.17
CA PRO A 66 -10.14 11.30 -7.96
C PRO A 66 -9.43 10.66 -6.77
N TRP A 67 -9.49 11.32 -5.61
CA TRP A 67 -8.74 10.92 -4.42
C TRP A 67 -9.08 9.51 -3.90
N TRP A 68 -10.26 8.99 -4.25
CA TRP A 68 -10.71 7.65 -3.92
C TRP A 68 -10.12 6.54 -4.82
N LYS A 69 -9.52 6.88 -5.97
CA LYS A 69 -9.07 5.90 -6.97
C LYS A 69 -7.60 5.52 -6.75
N MET A 70 -7.37 4.45 -5.98
CA MET A 70 -6.04 3.91 -5.67
C MET A 70 -5.43 3.16 -6.87
N THR A 71 -6.21 2.33 -7.56
CA THR A 71 -5.75 1.45 -8.63
C THR A 71 -6.44 1.72 -9.96
N SER A 72 -5.79 1.35 -11.07
CA SER A 72 -6.39 1.44 -12.41
C SER A 72 -7.33 0.28 -12.73
N THR A 73 -7.07 -0.89 -12.15
CA THR A 73 -7.82 -2.13 -12.40
C THR A 73 -8.51 -2.61 -11.12
N ARG A 74 -9.64 -3.29 -11.31
CA ARG A 74 -10.38 -3.95 -10.23
C ARG A 74 -9.56 -5.04 -9.56
N GLY A 75 -8.86 -5.86 -10.35
CA GLY A 75 -8.02 -6.96 -9.85
C GLY A 75 -6.93 -6.50 -8.89
N SER A 76 -6.17 -5.44 -9.25
CA SER A 76 -5.14 -4.90 -8.36
C SER A 76 -5.74 -4.29 -7.08
N GLY A 77 -6.93 -3.67 -7.17
CA GLY A 77 -7.62 -3.13 -5.99
C GLY A 77 -8.04 -4.23 -5.01
N ILE A 78 -8.57 -5.35 -5.51
CA ILE A 78 -8.92 -6.52 -4.69
C ILE A 78 -7.67 -7.14 -4.05
N LEU A 79 -6.60 -7.34 -4.83
CA LEU A 79 -5.36 -7.91 -4.32
C LEU A 79 -4.76 -7.07 -3.18
N LEU A 80 -4.65 -5.75 -3.40
CA LEU A 80 -4.14 -4.84 -2.36
C LEU A 80 -5.07 -4.80 -1.14
N ALA A 81 -6.38 -4.80 -1.35
CA ALA A 81 -7.34 -4.86 -0.26
C ALA A 81 -7.14 -6.12 0.60
N ALA A 82 -6.98 -7.29 -0.02
CA ALA A 82 -6.73 -8.54 0.68
C ALA A 82 -5.40 -8.53 1.44
N LEU A 83 -4.32 -8.07 0.81
CA LEU A 83 -2.99 -7.99 1.43
C LEU A 83 -2.99 -7.10 2.67
N PHE A 84 -3.54 -5.88 2.55
CA PHE A 84 -3.62 -4.95 3.68
C PHE A 84 -4.61 -5.40 4.75
N PHE A 85 -5.66 -6.13 4.38
CA PHE A 85 -6.59 -6.72 5.34
C PHE A 85 -5.89 -7.79 6.18
N ILE A 86 -5.20 -8.74 5.54
CA ILE A 86 -4.42 -9.78 6.22
C ILE A 86 -3.39 -9.13 7.15
N GLN A 87 -2.64 -8.14 6.65
CA GLN A 87 -1.66 -7.42 7.46
C GLN A 87 -2.29 -6.70 8.67
N GLY A 88 -3.44 -6.04 8.49
CA GLY A 88 -4.16 -5.37 9.57
C GLY A 88 -4.63 -6.35 10.65
N VAL A 89 -5.21 -7.48 10.24
CA VAL A 89 -5.67 -8.54 11.16
C VAL A 89 -4.49 -9.17 11.90
N THR A 90 -3.42 -9.55 11.21
CA THR A 90 -2.25 -10.16 11.88
C THR A 90 -1.58 -9.19 12.85
N THR A 91 -1.47 -7.91 12.48
CA THR A 91 -0.96 -6.86 13.37
C THR A 91 -1.87 -6.67 14.59
N SER A 92 -3.20 -6.74 14.41
CA SER A 92 -4.17 -6.63 15.51
C SER A 92 -4.04 -7.78 16.51
N VAL A 93 -3.82 -9.01 16.02
CA VAL A 93 -3.56 -10.17 16.90
C VAL A 93 -2.21 -10.02 17.61
N GLY A 94 -1.21 -9.44 16.94
CA GLY A 94 0.09 -9.15 17.53
C GLY A 94 0.06 -8.11 18.65
N VAL A 95 -1.00 -7.31 18.79
CA VAL A 95 -1.16 -6.34 19.90
C VAL A 95 -1.02 -7.00 21.27
N PHE A 96 -1.44 -8.27 21.41
CA PHE A 96 -1.39 -9.01 22.67
C PHE A 96 0.01 -9.54 23.02
N THR A 97 0.97 -9.49 22.10
CA THR A 97 2.32 -10.06 22.28
C THR A 97 3.43 -9.01 22.21
N LEU A 98 3.12 -7.77 21.83
CA LEU A 98 4.09 -6.71 21.61
C LEU A 98 4.28 -5.83 22.84
N SER A 99 5.50 -5.31 23.01
CA SER A 99 5.87 -4.41 24.12
C SER A 99 5.16 -3.06 24.07
N ASN A 100 4.64 -2.64 22.91
CA ASN A 100 3.93 -1.36 22.72
C ASN A 100 2.57 -1.56 22.00
N PRO A 101 1.53 -1.99 22.73
CA PRO A 101 0.20 -2.26 22.17
C PRO A 101 -0.44 -1.08 21.43
N PRO A 102 -0.36 0.18 21.92
CA PRO A 102 -0.91 1.33 21.20
C PRO A 102 -0.31 1.52 19.81
N LEU A 103 1.01 1.36 19.66
CA LEU A 103 1.69 1.52 18.38
C LEU A 103 1.28 0.42 17.38
N ALA A 104 1.16 -0.82 17.85
CA ALA A 104 0.66 -1.93 17.05
C ALA A 104 -0.80 -1.70 16.58
N LEU A 105 -1.65 -1.17 17.45
CA LEU A 105 -3.03 -0.82 17.12
C LEU A 105 -3.11 0.27 16.04
N VAL A 106 -2.24 1.29 16.12
CA VAL A 106 -2.12 2.30 15.05
C VAL A 106 -1.73 1.65 13.73
N GLY A 107 -0.72 0.77 13.73
CA GLY A 107 -0.30 0.04 12.52
C GLY A 107 -1.43 -0.80 11.92
N ALA A 108 -2.21 -1.48 12.76
CA ALA A 108 -3.38 -2.25 12.34
C ALA A 108 -4.46 -1.37 11.70
N VAL A 109 -4.81 -0.24 12.35
CA VAL A 109 -5.78 0.73 11.84
C VAL A 109 -5.35 1.29 10.49
N VAL A 110 -4.06 1.62 10.33
CA VAL A 110 -3.50 2.11 9.06
C VAL A 110 -3.65 1.05 7.97
N ALA A 111 -3.27 -0.20 8.22
CA ALA A 111 -3.39 -1.28 7.25
C ALA A 111 -4.85 -1.54 6.86
N LEU A 112 -5.77 -1.60 7.82
CA LEU A 112 -7.20 -1.77 7.56
C LEU A 112 -7.79 -0.58 6.78
N THR A 113 -7.30 0.63 7.03
CA THR A 113 -7.68 1.83 6.27
C THR A 113 -7.22 1.71 4.82
N LEU A 114 -5.96 1.34 4.56
CA LEU A 114 -5.45 1.09 3.21
C LEU A 114 -6.23 -0.02 2.49
N SER A 115 -6.65 -1.06 3.22
CA SER A 115 -7.52 -2.11 2.70
C SER A 115 -8.87 -1.54 2.25
N ALA A 116 -9.55 -0.77 3.11
CA ALA A 116 -10.83 -0.17 2.80
C ALA A 116 -10.76 0.77 1.59
N PHE A 117 -9.71 1.58 1.49
CA PHE A 117 -9.47 2.44 0.33
C PHE A 117 -9.24 1.65 -0.96
N SER A 118 -8.46 0.58 -0.90
CA SER A 118 -8.20 -0.30 -2.05
C SER A 118 -9.46 -1.02 -2.50
N LEU A 119 -10.29 -1.47 -1.55
CA LEU A 119 -11.57 -2.10 -1.82
C LEU A 119 -12.59 -1.12 -2.40
N ASN A 120 -12.71 0.09 -1.84
CA ASN A 120 -13.56 1.15 -2.38
C ASN A 120 -13.14 1.54 -3.82
N SER A 121 -11.83 1.60 -4.08
CA SER A 121 -11.30 1.76 -5.44
C SER A 121 -11.77 0.62 -6.34
N ALA A 122 -11.64 -0.63 -5.90
CA ALA A 122 -12.03 -1.82 -6.67
C ALA A 122 -13.53 -1.86 -7.01
N ILE A 123 -14.39 -1.51 -6.04
CA ILE A 123 -15.85 -1.47 -6.22
C ILE A 123 -16.24 -0.42 -7.27
N ARG A 124 -15.59 0.73 -7.27
CA ARG A 124 -15.88 1.84 -8.20
C ARG A 124 -15.22 1.67 -9.57
N THR A 125 -14.16 0.88 -9.67
CA THR A 125 -13.55 0.54 -10.97
C THR A 125 -14.39 -0.52 -11.68
N ARG A 126 -15.07 -0.11 -12.76
CA ARG A 126 -15.77 -1.05 -13.64
C ARG A 126 -14.76 -1.94 -14.38
N PRO A 127 -15.06 -3.22 -14.60
CA PRO A 127 -14.32 -4.03 -15.56
C PRO A 127 -14.36 -3.34 -16.92
N VAL A 128 -13.21 -3.23 -17.58
CA VAL A 128 -13.21 -2.91 -19.02
C VAL A 128 -13.83 -4.12 -19.70
N PRO A 129 -14.92 -3.99 -20.48
CA PRO A 129 -15.46 -5.10 -21.24
C PRO A 129 -14.34 -5.66 -22.11
N ALA A 130 -14.12 -6.97 -22.06
CA ALA A 130 -13.29 -7.65 -23.04
C ALA A 130 -13.92 -7.34 -24.40
N SER A 131 -13.22 -6.58 -25.24
CA SER A 131 -13.65 -6.32 -26.61
C SER A 131 -13.83 -7.67 -27.32
N ALA A 132 -15.01 -7.86 -27.89
CA ALA A 132 -15.31 -8.87 -28.89
C ALA A 132 -14.49 -8.65 -30.18
#